data_AF-A0A382LUP7-F1
#
_entry.id   AF-A0A382LUP7-F1
#
_cell.length_a   1.000
_cell.length_b   1.000
_cell.length_c   1.000
_cell.angle_alpha   90.00
_cell.angle_beta   90.00
_cell.angle_gamma   90.00
#
_symmetry.space_group_name_H-M   'P 1'
#
loop_
_entity.id
_entity.type
_entity.pdbx_description
1 polymer ?
#
loop_
_entity_poly.entity_id
_entity_poly.type
_entity_poly.pdbx_seq_one_letter_code
_entity_poly.pdbx_strand_id
1 'polypeptide(L)'
;RKFHRDMENLRAKGIRVRYLFFPRAGPGSESWQKANSVWCSDDRKEAMTQAKLGADLEVLECGTTPVEQHYELGKAIGIQGTPAILTESGEMLGGYVPPSILEEELAQRAAL
;
A
#
# COMPACT_ATOMS: atom_id res chain seq x y z
N ARG A 1 -2.69 5.71 6.76
CA ARG A 1 -1.56 6.50 7.28
C ARG A 1 -0.81 5.75 8.39
N LYS A 2 -1.47 5.27 9.45
CA LYS A 2 -0.83 4.53 10.57
C LYS A 2 0.12 3.40 10.14
N PHE A 3 -0.32 2.45 9.32
CA PHE A 3 0.53 1.37 8.81
C PHE A 3 1.86 1.85 8.20
N HIS A 4 1.85 2.95 7.46
CA HIS A 4 3.06 3.51 6.85
C HIS A 4 3.98 4.20 7.87
N ARG A 5 3.44 4.72 8.98
CA ARG A 5 4.25 5.28 10.07
C ARG A 5 5.05 4.18 10.80
N ASP A 6 4.62 2.93 10.70
CA ASP A 6 5.27 1.80 11.35
C ASP A 6 6.30 1.08 10.43
N MET A 7 6.65 1.67 9.27
CA MET A 7 7.55 1.04 8.29
C MET A 7 8.93 0.68 8.84
N GLU A 8 9.50 1.49 9.72
CA GLU A 8 10.78 1.19 10.34
C GLU A 8 10.70 -0.02 11.27
N ASN A 9 9.63 -0.12 12.06
CA ASN A 9 9.40 -1.26 12.95
C ASN A 9 9.16 -2.55 12.14
N LEU A 10 8.34 -2.47 11.09
CA LEU A 10 8.12 -3.60 10.17
C LEU A 10 9.43 -4.08 9.54
N ARG A 11 10.28 -3.15 9.09
CA ARG A 11 11.60 -3.49 8.54
C ARG A 11 12.53 -4.12 9.58
N ALA A 12 12.55 -3.59 10.81
CA ALA A 12 13.35 -4.13 11.90
C ALA A 12 12.95 -5.57 12.28
N LYS A 13 11.69 -5.93 12.06
CA LYS A 13 11.13 -7.28 12.24
C LYS A 13 11.31 -8.17 11.00
N GLY A 14 12.07 -7.74 10.00
CA GLY A 14 12.29 -8.50 8.76
C GLY A 14 11.07 -8.55 7.82
N ILE A 15 10.01 -7.79 8.09
CA ILE A 15 8.79 -7.78 7.27
C ILE A 15 8.99 -6.84 6.06
N ARG A 16 8.99 -7.43 4.86
CA ARG A 16 9.03 -6.67 3.60
C ARG A 16 7.63 -6.27 3.16
N VAL A 17 7.43 -4.97 2.92
CA VAL A 17 6.16 -4.44 2.43
C VAL A 17 6.27 -4.06 0.95
N ARG A 18 5.31 -4.54 0.15
CA ARG A 18 5.13 -4.14 -1.26
C ARG A 18 3.77 -3.48 -1.39
N TYR A 19 3.74 -2.19 -1.73
CA TYR A 19 2.48 -1.47 -1.91
C TYR A 19 1.88 -1.72 -3.30
N LEU A 20 0.56 -1.92 -3.32
CA LEU A 20 -0.29 -1.75 -4.49
C LEU A 20 -1.20 -0.54 -4.27
N PHE A 21 -1.60 0.11 -5.36
CA PHE A 21 -2.44 1.30 -5.28
C PHE A 21 -3.91 0.91 -5.17
N PHE A 22 -4.59 1.49 -4.19
CA PHE A 22 -6.03 1.35 -4.01
C PHE A 22 -6.63 2.68 -3.52
N PRO A 23 -6.70 3.71 -4.39
CA PRO A 23 -7.37 4.97 -4.07
C PRO A 23 -8.88 4.71 -3.85
N ARG A 24 -9.32 4.70 -2.59
CA ARG A 24 -10.70 4.33 -2.22
C ARG A 24 -11.78 5.20 -2.85
N ALA A 25 -11.46 6.45 -3.20
CA ALA A 25 -12.39 7.36 -3.87
C ALA A 25 -12.52 7.09 -5.38
N GLY A 26 -11.75 6.13 -5.92
CA GLY A 26 -11.85 5.67 -7.30
C GLY A 26 -11.24 6.63 -8.34
N PRO A 27 -11.39 6.28 -9.65
CA PRO A 27 -10.93 7.08 -10.77
C PRO A 27 -11.40 8.53 -10.70
N GLY A 28 -10.53 9.46 -11.10
CA GLY A 28 -10.83 10.90 -11.12
C GLY A 28 -10.75 11.61 -9.76
N SER A 29 -10.52 10.89 -8.65
CA SER A 29 -10.34 11.52 -7.33
C SER A 29 -8.93 12.12 -7.13
N GLU A 30 -8.79 13.05 -6.18
CA GLU A 30 -7.48 13.55 -5.74
C GLU A 30 -6.55 12.39 -5.32
N SER A 31 -7.10 11.37 -4.65
CA SER A 31 -6.33 10.20 -4.23
C SER A 31 -5.82 9.36 -5.40
N TRP A 32 -6.54 9.37 -6.52
CA TRP A 32 -6.14 8.72 -7.77
C TRP A 32 -5.00 9.48 -8.43
N GLN A 33 -5.13 10.80 -8.56
CA GLN A 33 -4.07 11.65 -9.11
C GLN A 33 -2.80 11.54 -8.27
N LYS A 34 -2.92 11.60 -6.94
CA LYS A 34 -1.80 11.44 -6.00
C LYS A 34 -1.12 10.07 -6.15
N ALA A 35 -1.89 8.99 -6.38
CA ALA A 35 -1.31 7.66 -6.65
C ALA A 35 -0.51 7.62 -7.96
N ASN A 36 -1.00 8.28 -9.02
CA ASN A 36 -0.26 8.42 -10.28
C ASN A 36 1.01 9.24 -10.08
N SER A 37 0.95 10.39 -9.40
CA SER A 37 2.14 11.19 -9.09
C SER A 37 3.20 10.39 -8.31
N VAL A 38 2.78 9.62 -7.30
CA VAL A 38 3.70 8.75 -6.55
C VAL A 38 4.37 7.73 -7.47
N TRP A 39 3.64 7.16 -8.43
CA TRP A 39 4.22 6.22 -9.37
C TRP A 39 5.16 6.88 -10.39
N CYS A 40 4.84 8.09 -10.80
CA CYS A 40 5.63 8.85 -11.78
C CYS A 40 6.84 9.56 -11.19
N SER A 41 6.95 9.64 -9.86
CA SER A 41 8.12 10.23 -9.20
C SER A 41 9.40 9.43 -9.43
N ASP A 42 10.52 10.15 -9.59
CA ASP A 42 11.86 9.58 -9.64
C ASP A 42 12.20 8.79 -8.37
N ASP A 43 11.80 9.30 -7.20
CA ASP A 43 11.84 8.59 -5.92
C ASP A 43 10.44 8.26 -5.42
N ARG A 44 9.92 7.11 -5.89
CA ARG A 44 8.62 6.58 -5.49
C ARG A 44 8.52 6.32 -3.98
N LYS A 45 9.63 6.01 -3.29
CA LYS A 45 9.59 5.74 -1.85
C LYS A 45 9.36 7.03 -1.09
N GLU A 46 10.10 8.07 -1.45
CA GLU A 46 9.93 9.39 -0.85
C GLU A 46 8.54 9.98 -1.17
N ALA A 47 8.12 9.92 -2.44
CA ALA A 47 6.78 10.39 -2.83
C ALA A 47 5.66 9.64 -2.09
N MET A 48 5.79 8.32 -1.91
CA MET A 48 4.85 7.54 -1.10
C MET A 48 4.83 8.02 0.35
N THR A 49 6.00 8.26 0.96
CA THR A 49 6.10 8.78 2.33
C THR A 49 5.37 10.11 2.47
N GLN A 50 5.68 11.08 1.59
CA GLN A 50 5.04 12.39 1.57
C GLN A 50 3.52 12.31 1.40
N ALA A 51 3.03 11.50 0.44
CA ALA A 51 1.60 11.25 0.27
C ALA A 51 0.94 10.66 1.52
N LYS A 52 1.60 9.73 2.22
CA LYS A 52 1.07 9.09 3.43
C LYS A 52 1.16 9.99 4.67
N LEU A 53 2.05 10.97 4.69
CA LEU A 53 2.09 12.05 5.69
C LEU A 53 1.02 13.11 5.45
N GLY A 54 0.46 13.17 4.23
CA GLY A 54 -0.59 14.11 3.87
C GLY A 54 -0.07 15.40 3.25
N ALA A 55 1.18 15.40 2.77
CA ALA A 55 1.71 16.48 1.96
C ALA A 55 0.98 16.57 0.62
N ASP A 56 0.97 17.76 0.06
CA ASP A 56 0.63 17.97 -1.33
C ASP A 56 1.81 17.56 -2.19
N LEU A 57 1.52 16.76 -3.21
CA LEU A 57 2.52 16.32 -4.17
C LEU A 57 2.35 17.13 -5.44
N GLU A 58 3.47 17.37 -6.13
CA GLU A 58 3.43 17.79 -7.51
C GLU A 58 2.60 16.80 -8.35
N VAL A 59 1.82 17.35 -9.27
CA VAL A 59 1.07 16.54 -10.24
C VAL A 59 2.05 16.11 -11.32
N LEU A 60 2.35 14.82 -11.38
CA LEU A 60 3.27 14.25 -12.35
C LEU A 60 2.54 13.30 -13.28
N GLU A 61 2.94 13.32 -14.55
CA GLU A 61 2.44 12.41 -15.59
C GLU A 61 3.62 11.74 -16.30
N CYS A 62 3.56 10.41 -16.43
CA CYS A 62 4.63 9.60 -17.01
C CYS A 62 4.09 8.53 -17.98
N GLY A 63 2.91 8.78 -18.56
CA GLY A 63 2.19 7.83 -19.40
C GLY A 63 1.43 6.78 -18.57
N THR A 64 1.48 5.52 -19.00
CA THR A 64 0.74 4.44 -18.34
C THR A 64 1.30 4.12 -16.96
N THR A 65 0.44 4.17 -15.95
CA THR A 65 0.73 3.72 -14.58
C THR A 65 -0.07 2.45 -14.28
N PRO A 66 0.34 1.64 -13.29
CA PRO A 66 -0.40 0.46 -12.89
C PRO A 66 -1.55 0.78 -11.92
N VAL A 67 -1.87 2.06 -11.67
CA VAL A 67 -2.87 2.46 -10.66
C VAL A 67 -4.22 1.82 -10.98
N GLU A 68 -4.65 1.86 -12.24
CA GLU A 68 -5.90 1.23 -12.68
C GLU A 68 -5.86 -0.29 -12.51
N GLN A 69 -4.79 -0.94 -12.98
CA GLN A 69 -4.63 -2.39 -12.86
C GLN A 69 -4.64 -2.85 -11.38
N HIS A 70 -3.94 -2.13 -10.50
CA HIS A 70 -3.92 -2.41 -9.07
C HIS A 70 -5.30 -2.22 -8.42
N TYR A 71 -6.01 -1.16 -8.80
CA TYR A 71 -7.34 -0.86 -8.29
C TYR A 71 -8.35 -1.94 -8.69
N GLU A 72 -8.37 -2.34 -9.97
CA GLU A 72 -9.25 -3.40 -10.47
C GLU A 72 -8.91 -4.76 -9.87
N LEU A 73 -7.62 -5.08 -9.69
CA LEU A 73 -7.20 -6.27 -8.96
C LEU A 73 -7.73 -6.27 -7.52
N GLY A 74 -7.60 -5.15 -6.81
CA GLY A 74 -8.12 -5.03 -5.45
C GLY A 74 -9.63 -5.22 -5.38
N LYS A 75 -10.37 -4.69 -6.36
CA LYS A 75 -11.82 -4.93 -6.48
C LYS A 75 -12.14 -6.40 -6.74
N ALA A 76 -11.42 -7.06 -7.64
CA ALA A 76 -11.63 -8.47 -7.98
C ALA A 76 -11.37 -9.41 -6.79
N ILE A 77 -10.41 -9.07 -5.93
CA ILE A 77 -10.10 -9.79 -4.69
C ILE A 77 -11.15 -9.49 -3.58
N GLY A 78 -11.99 -8.48 -3.76
CA GLY A 78 -13.02 -8.08 -2.80
C GLY A 78 -12.49 -7.17 -1.67
N ILE A 79 -11.45 -6.38 -1.92
CA ILE A 79 -10.94 -5.39 -0.96
C ILE A 79 -12.01 -4.32 -0.72
N GLN A 80 -12.50 -4.22 0.52
CA GLN A 80 -13.50 -3.23 0.94
C GLN A 80 -12.91 -2.04 1.70
N GLY A 81 -11.65 -2.15 2.15
CA GLY A 81 -11.01 -1.15 2.99
C GLY A 81 -9.49 -1.19 2.90
N THR A 82 -8.83 -0.12 3.36
CA THR A 82 -7.36 -0.03 3.36
C THR A 82 -6.84 0.39 4.74
N PRO A 83 -5.70 -0.15 5.21
CA PRO A 83 -4.87 -1.14 4.52
C PRO A 83 -5.57 -2.49 4.41
N ALA A 84 -5.28 -3.21 3.32
CA ALA A 84 -5.59 -4.62 3.15
C ALA A 84 -4.25 -5.33 2.97
N ILE A 85 -3.93 -6.27 3.85
CA ILE A 85 -2.66 -6.98 3.86
C ILE A 85 -2.87 -8.37 3.27
N LEU A 86 -2.06 -8.71 2.27
CA LEU A 86 -2.02 -10.04 1.68
C LEU A 86 -0.65 -10.66 1.92
N THR A 87 -0.63 -11.95 2.23
CA THR A 87 0.59 -12.76 2.33
C THR A 87 1.11 -13.12 0.93
N GLU A 88 2.32 -13.68 0.86
CA GLU A 88 2.87 -14.22 -0.39
C GLU A 88 2.07 -15.41 -0.95
N SER A 89 1.35 -16.15 -0.09
CA SER A 89 0.42 -17.22 -0.50
C SER A 89 -0.92 -16.72 -1.01
N GLY A 90 -1.16 -15.40 -0.98
CA GLY A 90 -2.42 -14.79 -1.42
C GLY A 90 -3.51 -14.73 -0.34
N GLU A 91 -3.19 -15.09 0.90
CA GLU A 91 -4.12 -15.02 2.02
C GLU A 91 -4.31 -13.59 2.52
N MET A 92 -5.55 -13.20 2.82
CA MET A 92 -5.87 -11.87 3.34
C MET A 92 -5.84 -11.84 4.86
N LEU A 93 -4.95 -11.03 5.43
CA LEU A 93 -4.84 -10.80 6.89
C LEU A 93 -5.78 -9.70 7.40
N GLY A 94 -6.49 -9.02 6.50
CA GLY A 94 -7.46 -7.97 6.82
C GLY A 94 -6.84 -6.58 6.94
N GLY A 95 -7.33 -5.82 7.94
CA GLY A 95 -7.08 -4.40 8.14
C GLY A 95 -5.68 -4.03 8.64
N TYR A 96 -5.58 -2.92 9.37
CA TYR A 96 -4.33 -2.56 10.04
C TYR A 96 -4.01 -3.57 11.16
N VAL A 97 -2.81 -4.15 11.08
CA VAL A 97 -2.24 -5.02 12.12
C VAL A 97 -0.96 -4.35 12.64
N PRO A 98 -0.78 -4.19 13.97
CA PRO A 98 0.45 -3.67 14.54
C PRO A 98 1.67 -4.54 14.20
N PRO A 99 2.89 -3.98 14.09
CA PRO A 99 4.07 -4.72 13.62
C PRO A 99 4.39 -6.01 14.38
N SER A 100 4.30 -6.01 15.72
CA SER A 100 4.58 -7.23 16.51
C SER A 100 3.53 -8.32 16.29
N ILE A 101 2.25 -7.95 16.17
CA ILE A 101 1.18 -8.91 15.89
C ILE A 101 1.32 -9.44 14.46
N LEU A 102 1.69 -8.60 13.50
CA LEU A 102 1.90 -9.03 12.12
C LEU A 102 3.09 -10.01 12.00
N GLU A 103 4.16 -9.80 12.76
CA GLU A 103 5.28 -10.73 12.85
C GLU A 103 4.84 -12.10 13.38
N GLU A 104 4.07 -12.13 14.47
CA GLU A 104 3.53 -13.36 15.04
C GLU A 104 2.61 -14.10 14.05
N GLU A 105 1.69 -13.39 13.41
CA GLU A 105 0.78 -13.94 12.39
C GLU A 105 1.54 -14.56 11.21
N LEU A 106 2.55 -13.84 10.69
CA LEU A 106 3.35 -14.34 9.57
C LEU A 106 4.20 -15.56 9.97
N ALA A 107 4.76 -15.57 11.18
CA ALA A 107 5.54 -16.69 11.69
C ALA A 107 4.69 -17.96 11.88
N GLN A 108 3.48 -17.82 12.42
CA GLN A 108 2.55 -18.96 12.58
C GLN A 108 2.17 -19.57 11.23
N ARG A 109 1.94 -18.73 10.20
CA ARG A 109 1.55 -19.17 8.87
C ARG A 109 2.68 -19.80 8.08
N ALA A 110 3.91 -19.35 8.27
CA ALA A 110 5.09 -19.95 7.64
C ALA A 110 5.40 -21.35 8.20
N ALA A 111 4.84 -21.72 9.35
CA ALA A 111 4.99 -23.03 9.97
C ALA A 111 3.92 -24.05 9.55
N LEU A 112 2.92 -23.63 8.74
CA LEU A 112 1.87 -24.47 8.15
C LEU A 112 2.27 -24.98 6.77
#